data_AF-A0AAE9WFJ3-F1
#
_entry.id   AF-A0AAE9WFJ3-F1
#
_cell.length_a   1.000
_cell.length_b   1.000
_cell.length_c   1.000
_cell.angle_alpha   90.00
_cell.angle_beta   90.00
_cell.angle_gamma   90.00
#
_symmetry.space_group_name_H-M   'P 1'
#
loop_
_entity.id
_entity.type
_entity.pdbx_description
1 polymer ?
#
loop_
_entity_poly.entity_id
_entity_poly.type
_entity_poly.pdbx_seq_one_letter_code
_entity_poly.pdbx_strand_id
1 'polypeptide(L)'
;MTQDLFDNASGIPPPSDDSYAEQRFTNESTDAISQDPFNSFRSKMAILNKAVTARLEEGGFSQDDVSDIRQMLQELTEGQTSLQEEMIQAQNSLREEQDRLKGRLEGQYEVVETNYRASMDDIVKSIDQSDSKINKTKSSVQRTENFLNRYFASDTKPIPFIDGRDPPSWLPKLIAISDIDNLNPNQLKTYLEGYGGTYDEKESQTSLKRNLADYVGFITPHDNRYEFSESNEPFPKYMT
;
A
#
# COMPACT_ATOMS: atom_id res chain seq x y z
N MET A 1 14.69 15.31 -0.23
CA MET A 1 14.85 16.78 -0.22
C MET A 1 13.78 17.34 -1.13
N THR A 2 12.66 17.75 -0.56
CA THR A 2 11.50 18.34 -1.27
C THR A 2 11.03 19.51 -0.42
N GLN A 3 11.74 20.63 -0.54
CA GLN A 3 11.48 21.86 0.23
C GLN A 3 10.41 22.74 -0.42
N ASP A 4 10.01 22.46 -1.67
CA ASP A 4 9.06 23.28 -2.45
C ASP A 4 7.58 23.08 -2.09
N LEU A 5 7.25 22.30 -1.06
CA LEU A 5 5.85 21.95 -0.79
C LEU A 5 5.07 23.03 -0.04
N PHE A 6 5.68 24.13 0.38
CA PHE A 6 4.99 25.10 1.25
C PHE A 6 5.33 26.56 0.97
N ASP A 7 5.73 26.88 -0.26
CA ASP A 7 5.82 28.28 -0.67
C ASP A 7 4.40 28.84 -0.81
N ASN A 8 3.95 29.59 0.20
CA ASN A 8 2.75 30.42 0.08
C ASN A 8 3.10 31.74 -0.64
N ALA A 9 2.09 32.45 -1.15
CA ALA A 9 2.29 33.71 -1.87
C ALA A 9 2.95 34.83 -1.02
N SER A 10 2.99 34.65 0.30
CA SER A 10 3.60 35.55 1.27
C SER A 10 5.04 35.15 1.64
N GLY A 11 5.57 34.04 1.12
CA GLY A 11 6.90 33.52 1.44
C GLY A 11 7.06 33.03 2.90
N ILE A 12 5.96 32.75 3.59
CA ILE A 12 5.99 32.33 5.00
C ILE A 12 6.15 30.80 5.04
N PRO A 13 7.23 30.27 5.64
CA PRO A 13 7.45 28.83 5.73
C PRO A 13 6.40 28.17 6.65
N PRO A 14 6.07 26.89 6.40
CA PRO A 14 5.12 26.15 7.21
C PRO A 14 5.68 25.94 8.63
N PRO A 15 4.82 25.81 9.65
CA PRO A 15 5.28 25.46 10.99
C PRO A 15 5.98 24.10 10.95
N SER A 16 7.24 24.03 11.40
CA SER A 16 7.83 22.76 11.85
C SER A 16 7.33 22.44 13.26
N ASP A 17 7.42 21.18 13.69
CA ASP A 17 6.91 20.59 14.97
C ASP A 17 7.27 21.35 16.28
N ASP A 18 8.04 22.43 16.20
CA ASP A 18 8.33 23.32 17.31
C ASP A 18 7.19 24.34 17.48
N SER A 19 6.54 24.33 18.65
CA SER A 19 5.51 25.32 19.07
C SER A 19 5.87 26.80 18.85
N TYR A 20 7.16 27.11 18.66
CA TYR A 20 7.67 28.44 18.32
C TYR A 20 7.35 28.86 16.88
N ALA A 21 7.27 27.91 15.95
CA ALA A 21 6.96 28.15 14.54
C ALA A 21 5.46 28.43 14.32
N GLU A 22 4.60 27.86 15.16
CA GLU A 22 3.16 28.12 15.15
C GLU A 22 2.84 29.56 15.57
N GLN A 23 3.49 30.07 16.63
CA GLN A 23 3.39 31.48 17.02
C GLN A 23 3.90 32.43 15.94
N ARG A 24 4.99 32.07 15.27
CA ARG A 24 5.57 32.87 14.18
C ARG A 24 4.63 32.92 12.98
N PHE A 25 4.03 31.80 12.58
CA PHE A 25 3.05 31.74 11.50
C PHE A 25 1.80 32.57 11.82
N THR A 26 1.27 32.50 13.06
CA THR A 26 0.14 33.34 13.47
C THR A 26 0.50 34.82 13.49
N ASN A 27 1.70 35.19 13.95
CA ASN A 27 2.13 36.59 13.99
C ASN A 27 2.34 37.14 12.58
N GLU A 28 3.06 36.40 11.72
CA GLU A 28 3.32 36.80 10.33
C GLU A 28 2.04 36.81 9.47
N SER A 29 1.07 35.93 9.74
CA SER A 29 -0.26 35.98 9.10
C SER A 29 -1.09 37.18 9.57
N THR A 30 -0.96 37.57 10.84
CA THR A 30 -1.63 38.75 11.39
C THR A 30 -1.03 40.05 10.85
N ASP A 31 0.28 40.05 10.59
CA ASP A 31 1.01 41.14 9.94
C ASP A 31 0.71 41.22 8.43
N ALA A 32 0.42 40.09 7.78
CA ALA A 32 0.03 40.03 6.36
C ALA A 32 -1.41 40.52 6.11
N ILE A 33 -2.30 40.45 7.11
CA ILE A 33 -3.58 41.15 7.07
C ILE A 33 -3.27 42.63 7.23
N SER A 34 -3.27 43.36 6.12
CA SER A 34 -3.06 44.81 6.11
C SER A 34 -3.98 45.46 7.15
N GLN A 35 -3.40 45.91 8.27
CA GLN A 35 -4.11 46.67 9.31
C GLN A 35 -4.45 48.09 8.82
N ASP A 36 -3.85 48.50 7.69
CA ASP A 36 -3.90 49.86 7.17
C ASP A 36 -5.32 50.36 6.83
N PRO A 37 -6.20 49.56 6.20
CA PRO A 37 -7.60 49.94 5.95
C PRO A 37 -8.40 50.12 7.24
N PHE A 38 -8.18 49.24 8.23
CA PHE A 38 -8.83 49.31 9.54
C PHE A 38 -8.33 50.50 10.36
N ASN A 39 -7.03 50.79 10.31
CA ASN A 39 -6.42 51.93 10.98
C ASN A 39 -6.90 53.25 10.36
N SER A 40 -6.98 53.31 9.03
CA SER A 40 -7.54 54.44 8.29
C SER A 40 -9.01 54.70 8.66
N PHE A 41 -9.84 53.65 8.66
CA PHE A 41 -11.24 53.75 9.06
C PHE A 41 -11.39 54.21 10.53
N ARG A 42 -10.63 53.63 11.46
CA ARG A 42 -10.63 54.05 12.87
C ARG A 42 -10.21 55.51 13.04
N SER A 43 -9.20 55.95 12.29
CA SER A 43 -8.74 57.34 12.30
C SER A 43 -9.84 58.30 11.83
N LYS A 44 -10.50 57.99 10.70
CA LYS A 44 -11.63 58.77 10.17
C LYS A 44 -12.80 58.83 11.16
N MET A 45 -13.13 57.71 11.81
CA MET A 45 -14.13 57.66 12.88
C MET A 45 -13.76 58.54 14.08
N ALA A 46 -12.51 58.51 14.52
CA ALA A 46 -12.04 59.34 15.63
C ALA A 46 -12.11 60.83 15.29
N ILE A 47 -11.77 61.21 14.05
CA ILE A 47 -11.87 62.59 13.55
C ILE A 47 -13.33 63.05 13.53
N LEU A 48 -14.23 62.25 12.96
CA LEU A 48 -15.67 62.56 12.94
C LEU A 48 -16.24 62.72 14.36
N ASN A 49 -15.90 61.81 15.27
CA ASN A 49 -16.40 61.83 16.64
C ASN A 49 -15.89 63.07 17.41
N LYS A 50 -14.62 63.43 17.20
CA LYS A 50 -14.03 64.66 17.75
C LYS A 50 -14.70 65.92 17.20
N ALA A 51 -14.98 65.96 15.90
CA ALA A 51 -15.66 67.08 15.26
C ALA A 51 -17.09 67.25 15.81
N VAL A 52 -17.86 66.17 15.91
CA VAL A 52 -19.23 66.20 16.46
C VAL A 52 -19.23 66.63 17.93
N THR A 53 -18.29 66.13 18.74
CA THR A 53 -18.20 66.46 20.18
C THR A 53 -17.84 67.92 20.41
N ALA A 54 -16.84 68.46 19.69
CA ALA A 54 -16.44 69.86 19.81
C ALA A 54 -17.60 70.82 19.46
N ARG A 55 -18.39 70.47 18.44
CA ARG A 55 -19.55 71.29 18.01
C ARG A 55 -20.74 71.23 18.97
N LEU A 56 -20.91 70.13 19.69
CA LEU A 56 -21.90 70.02 20.76
C LEU A 56 -21.55 70.93 21.96
N GLU A 57 -20.25 71.10 22.25
CA GLU A 57 -19.76 71.97 23.33
C GLU A 57 -19.86 73.47 22.99
N GLU A 58 -19.76 73.84 21.71
CA GLU A 58 -19.81 75.24 21.22
C GLU A 58 -21.23 75.84 21.11
N GLY A 59 -22.29 75.07 21.38
CA GLY A 59 -23.64 75.61 21.59
C GLY A 59 -24.47 75.86 20.33
N GLY A 60 -24.27 75.10 19.26
CA GLY A 60 -25.17 75.05 18.10
C GLY A 60 -24.46 74.70 16.79
N PHE A 61 -25.14 73.98 15.90
CA PHE A 61 -24.61 73.65 14.57
C PHE A 61 -24.90 74.77 13.57
N SER A 62 -23.86 75.32 12.94
CA SER A 62 -24.05 76.17 11.76
C SER A 62 -24.34 75.32 10.52
N GLN A 63 -24.84 75.95 9.46
CA GLN A 63 -25.13 75.25 8.20
C GLN A 63 -23.86 74.69 7.53
N ASP A 64 -22.72 75.37 7.70
CA ASP A 64 -21.42 74.89 7.19
C ASP A 64 -20.95 73.66 7.97
N ASP A 65 -21.15 73.63 9.29
CA ASP A 65 -20.82 72.45 10.13
C ASP A 65 -21.60 71.20 9.72
N VAL A 66 -22.86 71.36 9.34
CA VAL A 66 -23.70 70.25 8.85
C VAL A 66 -23.17 69.74 7.51
N SER A 67 -22.66 70.62 6.65
CA SER A 67 -22.06 70.23 5.36
C SER A 67 -20.78 69.42 5.55
N ASP A 68 -19.89 69.86 6.45
CA ASP A 68 -18.62 69.16 6.74
C ASP A 68 -18.86 67.79 7.37
N ILE A 69 -19.80 67.70 8.32
CA ILE A 69 -20.20 66.42 8.92
C ILE A 69 -20.80 65.47 7.88
N ARG A 70 -21.60 66.01 6.95
CA ARG A 70 -22.18 65.21 5.86
C ARG A 70 -21.11 64.66 4.93
N GLN A 71 -20.10 65.46 4.60
CA GLN A 71 -18.97 65.02 3.79
C GLN A 71 -18.17 63.93 4.51
N MET A 72 -17.84 64.11 5.79
CA MET A 72 -17.11 63.09 6.57
C MET A 72 -17.89 61.77 6.67
N LEU A 73 -19.22 61.83 6.83
CA LEU A 73 -20.08 60.63 6.82
C LEU A 73 -20.10 59.93 5.46
N GLN A 74 -20.06 60.67 4.37
CA GLN A 74 -19.98 60.10 3.03
C GLN A 74 -18.65 59.39 2.81
N GLU A 75 -17.53 60.03 3.13
CA GLU A 75 -16.18 59.43 3.03
C GLU A 75 -16.05 58.18 3.92
N LEU A 76 -16.74 58.15 5.05
CA LEU A 76 -16.79 56.98 5.93
C LEU A 76 -17.59 55.82 5.30
N THR A 77 -18.71 56.14 4.65
CA THR A 77 -19.55 55.13 3.97
C THR A 77 -18.80 54.51 2.78
N GLU A 78 -18.09 55.34 2.01
CA GLU A 78 -17.22 54.88 0.92
C GLU A 78 -16.07 54.02 1.45
N GLY A 79 -15.43 54.42 2.56
CA GLY A 79 -14.40 53.64 3.22
C GLY A 79 -14.91 52.30 3.75
N GLN A 80 -16.12 52.25 4.31
CA GLN A 80 -16.75 51.00 4.76
C GLN A 80 -17.01 50.06 3.57
N THR A 81 -17.48 50.58 2.44
CA THR A 81 -17.75 49.79 1.23
C THR A 81 -16.46 49.21 0.66
N SER A 82 -15.40 50.03 0.57
CA SER A 82 -14.06 49.61 0.15
C SER A 82 -13.51 48.48 1.03
N LEU A 83 -13.60 48.62 2.36
CA LEU A 83 -13.16 47.60 3.30
C LEU A 83 -13.93 46.28 3.11
N GLN A 84 -15.24 46.36 2.88
CA GLN A 84 -16.07 45.19 2.66
C GLN A 84 -15.68 44.44 1.38
N GLU A 85 -15.37 45.17 0.29
CA GLU A 85 -14.91 44.58 -0.97
C GLU A 85 -13.56 43.87 -0.80
N GLU A 86 -12.60 44.51 -0.12
CA GLU A 86 -11.29 43.92 0.19
C GLU A 86 -11.43 42.63 1.01
N MET A 87 -12.32 42.62 2.02
CA MET A 87 -12.59 41.42 2.82
C MET A 87 -13.16 40.28 1.99
N ILE A 88 -14.10 40.57 1.09
CA ILE A 88 -14.67 39.55 0.19
C ILE A 88 -13.59 38.99 -0.74
N GLN A 89 -12.74 39.85 -1.29
CA GLN A 89 -11.65 39.43 -2.17
C GLN A 89 -10.62 38.56 -1.43
N ALA A 90 -10.22 38.96 -0.22
CA ALA A 90 -9.32 38.18 0.62
C ALA A 90 -9.92 36.80 0.97
N GLN A 91 -11.21 36.76 1.29
CA GLN A 91 -11.91 35.52 1.59
C GLN A 91 -11.97 34.58 0.38
N ASN A 92 -12.22 35.11 -0.82
CA ASN A 92 -12.22 34.33 -2.05
C ASN A 92 -10.83 33.78 -2.38
N SER A 93 -9.78 34.60 -2.24
CA SER A 93 -8.39 34.17 -2.47
C SER A 93 -7.97 33.07 -1.49
N LEU A 94 -8.35 33.20 -0.21
CA LEU A 94 -8.09 32.17 0.80
C LEU A 94 -8.78 30.85 0.44
N ARG A 95 -10.02 30.91 -0.04
CA ARG A 95 -10.80 29.73 -0.46
C ARG A 95 -10.16 29.04 -1.66
N GLU A 96 -9.70 29.79 -2.65
CA GLU A 96 -9.01 29.25 -3.82
C GLU A 96 -7.70 28.54 -3.44
N GLU A 97 -6.89 29.13 -2.56
CA GLU A 97 -5.68 28.50 -2.05
C GLU A 97 -5.99 27.24 -1.21
N GLN A 98 -7.06 27.25 -0.43
CA GLN A 98 -7.51 26.07 0.31
C GLN A 98 -7.90 24.92 -0.64
N ASP A 99 -8.66 25.22 -1.70
CA ASP A 99 -9.05 24.23 -2.70
C ASP A 99 -7.84 23.70 -3.47
N ARG A 100 -6.87 24.56 -3.79
CA ARG A 100 -5.60 24.18 -4.43
C ARG A 100 -4.76 23.26 -3.55
N LEU A 101 -4.60 23.61 -2.27
CA LEU A 101 -3.87 22.78 -1.31
C LEU A 101 -4.53 21.42 -1.13
N LYS A 102 -5.86 21.39 -1.02
CA LYS A 102 -6.63 20.16 -0.94
C LYS A 102 -6.40 19.27 -2.16
N GLY A 103 -6.52 19.82 -3.38
CA GLY A 103 -6.27 19.06 -4.60
C GLY A 103 -4.85 18.50 -4.70
N ARG A 104 -3.85 19.27 -4.24
CA ARG A 104 -2.45 18.80 -4.19
C ARG A 104 -2.25 17.67 -3.18
N LEU A 105 -2.86 17.77 -2.00
CA LEU A 105 -2.81 16.72 -0.98
C LEU A 105 -3.50 15.43 -1.45
N GLU A 106 -4.67 15.54 -2.08
CA GLU A 106 -5.39 14.40 -2.65
C GLU A 106 -4.56 13.71 -3.74
N GLY A 107 -3.97 14.49 -4.66
CA GLY A 107 -3.09 13.93 -5.70
C GLY A 107 -1.83 13.26 -5.15
N GLN A 108 -1.21 13.83 -4.11
CA GLN A 108 -0.08 13.18 -3.44
C GLN A 108 -0.48 11.89 -2.72
N TYR A 109 -1.64 11.88 -2.08
CA TYR A 109 -2.17 10.68 -1.42
C TYR A 109 -2.39 9.56 -2.43
N GLU A 110 -2.97 9.86 -3.59
CA GLU A 110 -3.17 8.87 -4.67
C GLU A 110 -1.85 8.31 -5.19
N VAL A 111 -0.82 9.15 -5.37
CA VAL A 111 0.52 8.69 -5.77
C VAL A 111 1.15 7.77 -4.71
N VAL A 112 1.00 8.11 -3.42
CA VAL A 112 1.50 7.25 -2.33
C VAL A 112 0.74 5.93 -2.29
N GLU A 113 -0.59 5.96 -2.43
CA GLU A 113 -1.42 4.74 -2.41
C GLU A 113 -1.09 3.81 -3.58
N THR A 114 -0.94 4.35 -4.79
CA THR A 114 -0.59 3.58 -5.99
C THR A 114 0.79 2.95 -5.87
N ASN A 115 1.80 3.71 -5.42
CA ASN A 115 3.14 3.19 -5.18
C ASN A 115 3.15 2.11 -4.09
N TYR A 116 2.39 2.30 -3.01
CA TYR A 116 2.27 1.32 -1.94
C TYR A 116 1.66 0.00 -2.45
N ARG A 117 0.57 0.07 -3.22
CA ARG A 117 -0.06 -1.13 -3.82
C ARG A 117 0.91 -1.86 -4.75
N ALA A 118 1.58 -1.14 -5.65
CA ALA A 118 2.56 -1.74 -6.56
C ALA A 118 3.71 -2.43 -5.80
N SER A 119 4.24 -1.77 -4.75
CA SER A 119 5.27 -2.36 -3.90
C SER A 119 4.78 -3.61 -3.17
N MET A 120 3.52 -3.66 -2.72
CA MET A 120 2.98 -4.85 -2.07
C MET A 120 2.78 -6.00 -3.05
N ASP A 121 2.32 -5.74 -4.27
CA ASP A 121 2.21 -6.78 -5.30
C ASP A 121 3.56 -7.43 -5.60
N ASP A 122 4.63 -6.64 -5.64
CA ASP A 122 5.99 -7.15 -5.86
C ASP A 122 6.52 -7.96 -4.67
N ILE A 123 6.20 -7.54 -3.43
CA ILE A 123 6.52 -8.30 -2.22
C ILE A 123 5.80 -9.65 -2.23
N VAL A 124 4.49 -9.67 -2.55
CA VAL A 124 3.70 -10.91 -2.63
C VAL A 124 4.30 -11.88 -3.65
N LYS A 125 4.61 -11.40 -4.86
CA LYS A 125 5.28 -12.23 -5.88
C LYS A 125 6.62 -12.78 -5.41
N SER A 126 7.41 -11.98 -4.69
CA SER A 126 8.70 -12.40 -4.15
C SER A 126 8.56 -13.50 -3.09
N ILE A 127 7.53 -13.41 -2.25
CA ILE A 127 7.17 -14.45 -1.26
C ILE A 127 6.79 -15.73 -1.99
N ASP A 128 5.89 -15.68 -2.97
CA ASP A 128 5.46 -16.87 -3.74
C ASP A 128 6.64 -17.58 -4.42
N GLN A 129 7.57 -16.81 -4.99
CA GLN A 129 8.80 -17.34 -5.59
C GLN A 129 9.71 -17.99 -4.55
N SER A 130 9.80 -17.42 -3.36
CA SER A 130 10.62 -17.94 -2.27
C SER A 130 10.02 -19.23 -1.72
N ASP A 131 8.71 -19.28 -1.50
CA ASP A 131 7.99 -20.47 -1.06
C ASP A 131 8.14 -21.61 -2.07
N SER A 132 8.01 -21.33 -3.38
CA SER A 132 8.26 -22.33 -4.42
C SER A 132 9.68 -22.90 -4.37
N LYS A 133 10.70 -22.06 -4.12
CA LYS A 133 12.09 -22.51 -3.98
C LYS A 133 12.27 -23.35 -2.72
N ILE A 134 11.75 -22.90 -1.58
CA ILE A 134 11.83 -23.61 -0.29
C ILE A 134 11.20 -24.99 -0.43
N ASN A 135 10.02 -25.09 -1.04
CA ASN A 135 9.32 -26.35 -1.23
C ASN A 135 10.10 -27.33 -2.11
N LYS A 136 10.65 -26.87 -3.24
CA LYS A 136 11.54 -27.69 -4.09
C LYS A 136 12.78 -28.17 -3.34
N THR A 137 13.40 -27.29 -2.54
CA THR A 137 14.55 -27.66 -1.70
C THR A 137 14.16 -28.70 -0.66
N LYS A 138 13.03 -28.54 0.03
CA LYS A 138 12.53 -29.50 1.02
C LYS A 138 12.31 -30.88 0.40
N SER A 139 11.62 -30.96 -0.75
CA SER A 139 11.41 -32.24 -1.45
C SER A 139 12.74 -32.86 -1.92
N SER A 140 13.69 -32.05 -2.39
CA SER A 140 15.03 -32.53 -2.81
C SER A 140 15.86 -33.07 -1.64
N VAL A 141 15.83 -32.38 -0.49
CA VAL A 141 16.49 -32.85 0.74
C VAL A 141 15.89 -34.17 1.20
N GLN A 142 14.55 -34.28 1.24
CA GLN A 142 13.90 -35.53 1.64
C GLN A 142 14.17 -36.68 0.66
N ARG A 143 14.23 -36.39 -0.65
CA ARG A 143 14.65 -37.35 -1.68
C ARG A 143 16.07 -37.87 -1.43
N THR A 144 16.99 -36.97 -1.11
CA THR A 144 18.38 -37.33 -0.81
C THR A 144 18.47 -38.15 0.48
N GLU A 145 17.71 -37.78 1.52
CA GLU A 145 17.61 -38.56 2.75
C GLU A 145 17.07 -39.96 2.48
N ASN A 146 16.01 -40.09 1.66
CA ASN A 146 15.45 -41.39 1.29
C ASN A 146 16.46 -42.26 0.52
N PHE A 147 17.21 -41.66 -0.40
CA PHE A 147 18.28 -42.35 -1.12
C PHE A 147 19.34 -42.90 -0.15
N LEU A 148 19.79 -42.08 0.82
CA LEU A 148 20.74 -42.51 1.84
C LEU A 148 20.14 -43.56 2.77
N ASN A 149 18.91 -43.40 3.23
CA ASN A 149 18.24 -44.37 4.09
C ASN A 149 18.14 -45.72 3.37
N ARG A 150 17.76 -45.75 2.09
CA ARG A 150 17.79 -46.97 1.29
C ARG A 150 19.18 -47.57 1.18
N TYR A 151 20.20 -46.76 0.94
CA TYR A 151 21.60 -47.22 0.88
C TYR A 151 22.05 -47.89 2.19
N PHE A 152 21.59 -47.40 3.33
CA PHE A 152 21.89 -47.95 4.65
C PHE A 152 20.84 -48.95 5.18
N ALA A 153 19.88 -49.37 4.35
CA ALA A 153 18.77 -50.26 4.73
C ALA A 153 17.93 -49.74 5.93
N SER A 154 17.79 -48.43 6.03
CA SER A 154 16.93 -47.71 6.98
C SER A 154 15.58 -47.36 6.35
N ASP A 155 14.59 -47.09 7.21
CA ASP A 155 13.25 -46.67 6.78
C ASP A 155 13.30 -45.34 6.00
N THR A 156 12.55 -45.28 4.89
CA THR A 156 12.35 -44.03 4.14
C THR A 156 11.14 -43.28 4.68
N LYS A 157 11.05 -41.98 4.36
CA LYS A 157 9.94 -41.12 4.78
C LYS A 157 9.16 -40.64 3.56
N PRO A 158 7.86 -40.36 3.71
CA PRO A 158 7.09 -39.71 2.65
C PRO A 158 7.73 -38.37 2.23
N ILE A 159 7.78 -38.11 0.93
CA ILE A 159 8.28 -36.85 0.37
C ILE A 159 7.08 -35.94 0.09
N PRO A 160 7.09 -34.66 0.53
CA PRO A 160 6.07 -33.72 0.13
C PRO A 160 6.19 -33.40 -1.37
N PHE A 161 5.08 -33.06 -2.00
CA PHE A 161 5.05 -32.57 -3.38
C PHE A 161 5.89 -31.29 -3.54
N ILE A 162 6.24 -30.96 -4.80
CA ILE A 162 7.11 -29.81 -5.10
C ILE A 162 6.52 -28.45 -4.72
N ASP A 163 5.21 -28.42 -4.45
CA ASP A 163 4.47 -27.28 -3.93
C ASP A 163 4.42 -27.25 -2.39
N GLY A 164 5.10 -28.19 -1.73
CA GLY A 164 5.24 -28.28 -0.28
C GLY A 164 4.10 -29.02 0.43
N ARG A 165 3.02 -29.38 -0.30
CA ARG A 165 1.89 -30.11 0.28
C ARG A 165 2.23 -31.59 0.46
N ASP A 166 1.67 -32.19 1.50
CA ASP A 166 1.74 -33.64 1.64
C ASP A 166 0.87 -34.31 0.57
N PRO A 167 1.26 -35.51 0.09
CA PRO A 167 0.40 -36.29 -0.80
C PRO A 167 -1.00 -36.46 -0.18
N PRO A 168 -2.09 -36.31 -0.97
CA PRO A 168 -3.45 -36.49 -0.49
C PRO A 168 -3.66 -37.79 0.29
N SER A 169 -4.48 -37.75 1.34
CA SER A 169 -4.69 -38.90 2.24
C SER A 169 -5.28 -40.15 1.59
N TRP A 170 -5.88 -40.02 0.40
CA TRP A 170 -6.40 -41.14 -0.39
C TRP A 170 -5.32 -41.83 -1.24
N LEU A 171 -4.12 -41.25 -1.35
CA LEU A 171 -2.98 -41.89 -2.00
C LEU A 171 -2.24 -42.81 -1.01
N PRO A 172 -1.77 -43.99 -1.47
CA PRO A 172 -0.98 -44.88 -0.64
C PRO A 172 0.40 -44.26 -0.38
N LYS A 173 0.83 -44.25 0.89
CA LYS A 173 2.16 -43.72 1.26
C LYS A 173 3.25 -44.52 0.55
N LEU A 174 4.18 -43.80 -0.08
CA LEU A 174 5.36 -44.39 -0.72
C LEU A 174 6.49 -44.44 0.31
N ILE A 175 6.81 -45.64 0.79
CA ILE A 175 7.92 -45.92 1.72
C ILE A 175 8.91 -46.95 1.14
N ALA A 176 8.52 -47.66 0.10
CA ALA A 176 9.34 -48.64 -0.61
C ALA A 176 9.05 -48.63 -2.13
N ILE A 177 9.98 -49.21 -2.90
CA ILE A 177 9.84 -49.35 -4.37
C ILE A 177 8.63 -50.22 -4.75
N SER A 178 8.27 -51.20 -3.92
CA SER A 178 7.07 -52.03 -4.11
C SER A 178 5.78 -51.22 -4.02
N ASP A 179 5.74 -50.13 -3.26
CA ASP A 179 4.53 -49.30 -3.15
C ASP A 179 4.25 -48.60 -4.48
N ILE A 180 5.32 -48.21 -5.20
CA ILE A 180 5.23 -47.62 -6.54
C ILE A 180 4.69 -48.64 -7.53
N ASP A 181 5.12 -49.89 -7.42
CA ASP A 181 4.70 -50.95 -8.33
C ASP A 181 3.20 -51.28 -8.22
N ASN A 182 2.63 -51.08 -7.03
CA ASN A 182 1.21 -51.30 -6.75
C ASN A 182 0.32 -50.08 -7.07
N LEU A 183 0.88 -48.98 -7.59
CA LEU A 183 0.09 -47.81 -7.96
C LEU A 183 -0.76 -48.09 -9.20
N ASN A 184 -2.03 -47.72 -9.13
CA ASN A 184 -2.88 -47.67 -10.31
C ASN A 184 -2.54 -46.44 -11.19
N PRO A 185 -3.01 -46.37 -12.46
CA PRO A 185 -2.64 -45.30 -13.39
C PRO A 185 -2.96 -43.91 -12.87
N ASN A 186 -4.11 -43.74 -12.21
CA ASN A 186 -4.54 -42.44 -11.68
C ASN A 186 -3.66 -41.98 -10.52
N GLN A 187 -3.31 -42.90 -9.62
CA GLN A 187 -2.41 -42.61 -8.50
C GLN A 187 -1.00 -42.29 -9.00
N LEU A 188 -0.49 -43.06 -9.96
CA LEU A 188 0.81 -42.83 -10.61
C LEU A 188 0.86 -41.46 -11.28
N LYS A 189 -0.19 -41.08 -12.02
CA LYS A 189 -0.35 -39.75 -12.60
C LYS A 189 -0.29 -38.65 -11.54
N THR A 190 -1.09 -38.77 -10.47
CA THR A 190 -1.11 -37.75 -9.41
C THR A 190 0.24 -37.61 -8.71
N TYR A 191 0.93 -38.72 -8.46
CA TYR A 191 2.28 -38.69 -7.88
C TYR A 191 3.30 -38.03 -8.80
N LEU A 192 3.32 -38.39 -10.09
CA LEU A 192 4.25 -37.80 -11.06
C LEU A 192 4.02 -36.30 -11.18
N GLU A 193 2.77 -35.86 -11.36
CA GLU A 193 2.44 -34.44 -11.43
C GLU A 193 2.81 -33.70 -10.14
N GLY A 194 2.53 -34.29 -8.97
CA GLY A 194 2.88 -33.73 -7.66
C GLY A 194 4.38 -33.58 -7.41
N TYR A 195 5.22 -34.40 -8.05
CA TYR A 195 6.68 -34.29 -7.99
C TYR A 195 7.30 -33.51 -9.16
N GLY A 196 6.48 -32.92 -10.03
CA GLY A 196 6.92 -32.12 -11.18
C GLY A 196 7.34 -32.92 -12.40
N GLY A 197 6.97 -34.20 -12.47
CA GLY A 197 7.11 -35.05 -13.64
C GLY A 197 5.95 -34.91 -14.63
N THR A 198 6.18 -35.34 -15.86
CA THR A 198 5.15 -35.41 -16.90
C THR A 198 4.53 -36.81 -16.95
N TYR A 199 3.21 -36.89 -17.06
CA TYR A 199 2.51 -38.15 -17.32
C TYR A 199 2.07 -38.18 -18.79
N ASP A 200 2.69 -39.06 -19.58
CA ASP A 200 2.26 -39.35 -20.95
C ASP A 200 1.56 -40.71 -20.99
N GLU A 201 0.29 -40.72 -21.41
CA GLU A 201 -0.51 -41.95 -21.55
C GLU A 201 0.07 -42.93 -22.57
N LYS A 202 0.94 -42.47 -23.48
CA LYS A 202 1.63 -43.31 -24.46
C LYS A 202 2.88 -43.96 -23.90
N GLU A 203 3.40 -43.45 -22.79
CA GLU A 203 4.59 -44.00 -22.14
C GLU A 203 4.23 -45.30 -21.39
N SER A 204 5.12 -46.30 -21.43
CA SER A 204 4.90 -47.54 -20.69
C SER A 204 4.81 -47.27 -19.18
N GLN A 205 3.92 -47.98 -18.49
CA GLN A 205 3.80 -47.84 -17.04
C GLN A 205 5.11 -48.16 -16.31
N THR A 206 5.87 -49.14 -16.79
CA THR A 206 7.19 -49.49 -16.26
C THR A 206 8.14 -48.29 -16.28
N SER A 207 8.13 -47.51 -17.36
CA SER A 207 8.93 -46.29 -17.48
C SER A 207 8.43 -45.18 -16.55
N LEU A 208 7.12 -44.95 -16.51
CA LEU A 208 6.50 -43.97 -15.60
C LEU A 208 6.76 -44.30 -14.12
N LYS A 209 6.63 -45.57 -13.72
CA LYS A 209 6.95 -46.07 -12.37
C LYS A 209 8.43 -45.90 -12.05
N ARG A 210 9.32 -46.16 -13.01
CA ARG A 210 10.76 -45.93 -12.85
C ARG A 210 11.07 -44.44 -12.69
N ASN A 211 10.46 -43.56 -13.48
CA ASN A 211 10.60 -42.11 -13.32
C ASN A 211 10.12 -41.68 -11.93
N LEU A 212 8.98 -42.18 -11.46
CA LEU A 212 8.49 -41.89 -10.11
C LEU A 212 9.47 -42.37 -9.03
N ALA A 213 10.03 -43.57 -9.17
CA ALA A 213 11.02 -44.10 -8.23
C ALA A 213 12.28 -43.24 -8.14
N ASP A 214 12.71 -42.63 -9.25
CA ASP A 214 13.79 -41.64 -9.26
C ASP A 214 13.37 -40.36 -8.50
N TYR A 215 12.18 -39.83 -8.80
CA TYR A 215 11.64 -38.64 -8.11
C TYR A 215 11.50 -38.79 -6.60
N VAL A 216 11.30 -40.00 -6.08
CA VAL A 216 11.21 -40.25 -4.63
C VAL A 216 12.50 -40.79 -4.00
N GLY A 217 13.58 -40.92 -4.78
CA GLY A 217 14.88 -41.35 -4.29
C GLY A 217 14.92 -42.84 -3.92
N PHE A 218 14.09 -43.66 -4.57
CA PHE A 218 14.04 -45.09 -4.33
C PHE A 218 14.92 -45.90 -5.28
N ILE A 219 15.56 -45.28 -6.28
CA ILE A 219 16.49 -45.98 -7.17
C ILE A 219 17.91 -45.87 -6.61
N THR A 220 18.50 -47.01 -6.26
CA THR A 220 19.94 -47.15 -6.04
C THR A 220 20.58 -47.92 -7.20
N PRO A 221 21.92 -47.91 -7.35
CA PRO A 221 22.59 -48.71 -8.38
C PRO A 221 22.26 -50.22 -8.33
N HIS A 222 21.85 -50.74 -7.17
CA HIS A 222 21.45 -52.13 -6.99
C HIS A 222 20.02 -52.42 -7.49
N ASP A 223 19.16 -51.40 -7.57
CA ASP A 223 17.77 -51.52 -8.02
C ASP A 223 17.62 -51.47 -9.55
N ASN A 224 18.72 -51.31 -10.31
CA ASN A 224 18.71 -51.37 -11.77
C ASN A 224 18.19 -52.72 -12.32
N ARG A 225 18.12 -53.75 -11.48
CA ARG A 225 17.56 -55.07 -11.79
C ARG A 225 16.09 -55.23 -11.37
N TYR A 226 15.50 -54.24 -10.71
CA TYR A 226 14.08 -54.26 -10.36
C TYR A 226 13.25 -54.04 -11.62
N GLU A 227 12.46 -55.04 -11.96
CA GLU A 227 11.51 -55.01 -13.08
C GLU A 227 10.14 -54.65 -12.52
N PHE A 228 9.65 -53.44 -12.86
CA PHE A 228 8.28 -53.05 -12.53
C PHE A 228 7.29 -53.90 -13.32
N SER A 229 6.18 -54.23 -12.68
CA SER A 229 5.09 -54.95 -13.33
C SER A 229 4.45 -54.11 -14.45
N GLU A 230 4.26 -54.73 -15.63
CA GLU A 230 3.55 -54.15 -16.77
C GLU A 230 2.02 -54.16 -16.57
N SER A 231 1.51 -54.97 -15.64
CA SER A 231 0.09 -55.23 -15.48
C SER A 231 -0.59 -54.27 -14.50
N ASN A 232 -1.75 -53.76 -14.93
CA ASN A 232 -2.76 -53.09 -14.12
C ASN A 232 -3.67 -54.06 -13.36
N GLU A 233 -3.32 -55.35 -13.23
CA GLU A 233 -4.23 -56.25 -12.53
C GLU A 233 -4.25 -55.88 -11.05
N PRO A 234 -5.38 -55.36 -10.51
CA PRO A 234 -5.51 -55.29 -9.07
C PRO A 234 -5.33 -56.72 -8.59
N PHE A 235 -4.35 -56.97 -7.72
CA PHE A 235 -4.27 -58.23 -7.00
C PHE A 235 -5.68 -58.56 -6.54
N PRO A 236 -6.25 -59.72 -6.95
CA PRO A 236 -7.60 -60.03 -6.59
C PRO A 236 -7.64 -60.06 -5.06
N LYS A 237 -8.58 -59.30 -4.49
CA LYS A 237 -8.90 -59.31 -3.06
C LYS A 237 -9.35 -60.73 -2.67
N TYR A 238 -8.40 -61.59 -2.39
CA TYR A 238 -8.54 -62.87 -1.69
C TYR A 238 -7.34 -62.93 -0.73
N MET A 239 -7.46 -63.05 0.58
CA MET A 239 -8.56 -63.49 1.44
C MET A 239 -8.52 -62.76 2.79
N THR A 240 -9.71 -62.71 3.41
CA THR A 240 -9.96 -62.74 4.87
C THR A 240 -9.00 -63.62 5.65
#